data_AF-A0A3C1PYV9-F1
#
_entry.id   AF-A0A3C1PYV9-F1
#
_cell.length_a   1.000
_cell.length_b   1.000
_cell.length_c   1.000
_cell.angle_alpha   90.00
_cell.angle_beta   90.00
_cell.angle_gamma   90.00
#
_symmetry.space_group_name_H-M   'P 1'
#
loop_
_entity.id
_entity.type
_entity.pdbx_description
1 polymer ?
#
loop_
_entity_poly.entity_id
_entity_poly.type
_entity_poly.pdbx_seq_one_letter_code
_entity_poly.pdbx_strand_id
1 'polypeptide(L)'
;MAIAENERNHTVQMHTSQGMEVPAINESFPERYKEAYTAEIEDFAKALSQGQLTNVPRNECILGHLLANAAHRSVETGAPVDFEDYLASQRVDLREK
;
A
#
# COMPACT_ATOMS: atom_id res chain seq x y z
N MET A 1 19.95 8.65 1.10
CA MET A 1 18.77 9.13 0.33
C MET A 1 18.39 7.99 -0.60
N ALA A 2 17.27 7.31 -0.35
CA ALA A 2 16.79 6.24 -1.23
C ALA A 2 15.87 6.87 -2.28
N ILE A 3 16.14 6.63 -3.56
CA ILE A 3 15.27 7.01 -4.67
C ILE A 3 14.54 5.73 -5.06
N ALA A 4 13.22 5.70 -4.90
CA ALA A 4 12.40 4.60 -5.36
C ALA A 4 11.91 4.93 -6.78
N GLU A 5 12.41 4.18 -7.77
CA GLU A 5 11.91 4.27 -9.15
C GLU A 5 10.83 3.22 -9.39
N ASN A 6 9.88 3.56 -10.26
CA ASN A 6 8.79 2.68 -10.63
C ASN A 6 9.29 1.53 -11.52
N GLU A 7 8.86 0.30 -11.23
CA GLU A 7 9.20 -0.86 -12.04
C GLU A 7 8.71 -0.71 -13.50
N ARG A 8 9.57 -1.07 -14.44
CA ARG A 8 9.32 -1.11 -15.88
C ARG A 8 9.68 -2.50 -16.38
N ASN A 9 8.97 -2.98 -17.40
CA ASN A 9 9.23 -4.29 -18.01
C ASN A 9 10.68 -4.51 -18.46
N HIS A 10 11.40 -3.45 -18.83
CA HIS A 10 12.83 -3.52 -19.09
C HIS A 10 13.52 -2.17 -18.90
N THR A 11 14.84 -2.20 -18.74
CA THR A 11 15.69 -1.00 -18.59
C THR A 11 16.19 -0.44 -19.93
N VAL A 12 15.82 -1.07 -21.06
CA VAL A 12 16.25 -0.62 -22.40
C VAL A 12 15.76 0.79 -22.66
N GLN A 13 16.70 1.67 -23.01
CA GLN A 13 16.43 3.04 -23.43
C GLN A 13 16.80 3.15 -24.91
N MET A 14 15.89 3.65 -25.73
CA MET A 14 16.15 3.84 -27.15
C MET A 14 16.50 5.30 -27.40
N HIS A 15 17.74 5.54 -27.83
CA HIS A 15 18.21 6.86 -28.22
C HIS A 15 18.12 6.99 -29.75
N THR A 16 17.23 7.87 -30.22
CA THR A 16 17.08 8.19 -31.64
C THR A 16 17.43 9.65 -31.90
N SER A 17 17.52 10.04 -33.18
CA SER A 17 17.71 11.45 -33.56
C SER A 17 16.53 12.37 -33.17
N GLN A 18 15.39 11.80 -32.75
CA GLN A 18 14.20 12.55 -32.30
C GLN A 18 14.05 12.61 -30.77
N GLY A 19 14.89 11.90 -30.01
CA GLY A 19 14.84 11.91 -28.55
C GLY A 19 15.15 10.55 -27.91
N MET A 20 14.93 10.49 -26.60
CA MET A 20 15.08 9.29 -25.78
C MET A 20 13.70 8.72 -25.47
N GLU A 21 13.48 7.46 -25.84
CA GLU A 21 12.28 6.71 -25.47
C GLU A 21 12.61 5.74 -24.34
N VAL A 22 11.80 5.81 -23.28
CA VAL A 22 11.83 4.88 -22.16
C VAL A 22 10.50 4.13 -22.10
N PRO A 23 10.53 2.83 -21.78
CA PRO A 23 9.33 2.02 -21.70
C PRO A 23 8.36 2.55 -20.64
N ALA A 24 7.07 2.40 -20.93
CA ALA A 24 6.01 2.74 -20.01
C ALA A 24 6.14 1.97 -18.69
N ILE A 25 5.64 2.59 -17.62
CA ILE A 25 5.52 1.94 -16.32
C ILE A 25 4.48 0.83 -16.42
N ASN A 26 4.70 -0.29 -15.74
CA ASN A 26 3.70 -1.35 -15.68
C ASN A 26 2.41 -0.82 -15.03
N GLU A 27 1.33 -0.82 -15.79
CA GLU A 27 0.03 -0.27 -15.35
C GLU A 27 -0.75 -1.23 -14.43
N SER A 28 -0.40 -2.52 -14.47
CA SER A 28 -1.11 -3.59 -13.78
C SER A 28 -0.43 -3.95 -12.44
N PHE A 29 -1.21 -3.92 -11.35
CA PHE A 29 -0.73 -4.29 -10.00
C PHE A 29 -0.10 -5.69 -9.95
N PRO A 30 -0.71 -6.75 -10.53
CA PRO A 30 -0.11 -8.08 -10.60
C PRO A 30 1.29 -8.13 -11.23
N GLU A 31 1.54 -7.34 -12.27
CA GLU A 31 2.83 -7.32 -12.95
C GLU A 31 3.88 -6.52 -12.17
N ARG A 32 3.43 -5.43 -11.53
CA ARG A 32 4.26 -4.49 -10.78
C ARG A 32 4.62 -4.92 -9.35
N TYR A 33 3.77 -5.73 -8.73
CA TYR A 33 3.94 -6.13 -7.32
C TYR A 33 4.10 -7.64 -7.18
N LYS A 34 4.46 -8.35 -8.25
CA LYS A 34 4.66 -9.80 -8.26
C LYS A 34 5.61 -10.27 -7.15
N GLU A 35 6.74 -9.57 -6.99
CA GLU A 35 7.72 -9.87 -5.95
C GLU A 35 7.15 -9.61 -4.55
N ALA A 36 6.39 -8.51 -4.38
CA ALA A 36 5.74 -8.20 -3.11
C ALA A 36 4.68 -9.24 -2.72
N TYR A 37 3.88 -9.74 -3.66
CA TYR A 37 2.94 -10.84 -3.40
C TYR A 37 3.68 -12.13 -3.02
N THR A 38 4.82 -12.41 -3.64
CA THR A 38 5.64 -13.59 -3.29
C THR A 38 6.18 -13.46 -1.87
N ALA A 39 6.76 -12.30 -1.54
CA ALA A 39 7.26 -11.98 -0.20
C ALA A 39 6.15 -12.06 0.86
N GLU A 40 4.95 -11.55 0.56
CA GLU A 40 3.79 -11.61 1.46
C GLU A 40 3.42 -13.07 1.82
N ILE A 41 3.42 -13.98 0.84
CA ILE A 41 3.12 -15.40 1.07
C ILE A 41 4.23 -16.08 1.87
N GLU A 42 5.50 -15.77 1.62
CA GLU A 42 6.62 -16.29 2.40
C GLU A 42 6.55 -15.83 3.86
N ASP A 43 6.23 -14.55 4.06
CA ASP A 43 6.06 -13.94 5.37
C ASP A 43 4.87 -14.55 6.13
N PHE A 44 3.78 -14.84 5.43
CA PHE A 44 2.65 -15.57 6.00
C PHE A 44 3.04 -16.99 6.42
N ALA A 45 3.82 -17.72 5.61
CA ALA A 45 4.31 -19.05 5.95
C ALA A 45 5.26 -19.04 7.17
N LYS A 46 6.11 -18.01 7.30
CA LYS A 46 6.92 -17.78 8.51
C LYS A 46 6.05 -17.50 9.72
N ALA A 47 5.02 -16.67 9.58
CA ALA A 47 4.10 -16.38 10.68
C ALA A 47 3.39 -17.64 11.21
N LEU A 48 2.97 -18.53 10.31
CA LEU A 48 2.36 -19.81 10.70
C LEU A 48 3.34 -20.75 11.42
N SER A 49 4.59 -20.81 10.96
CA SER A 49 5.59 -21.76 11.49
C SER A 49 6.31 -21.26 12.75
N GLN A 50 6.49 -19.94 12.87
CA GLN A 50 7.31 -19.31 13.92
C GLN A 50 6.47 -18.48 14.90
N GLY A 51 5.18 -18.27 14.63
CA GLY A 51 4.29 -17.46 15.47
C GLY A 51 4.58 -15.96 15.41
N GLN A 52 5.38 -15.49 14.44
CA GLN A 52 5.77 -14.10 14.30
C GLN A 52 5.03 -13.44 13.13
N LEU A 53 4.12 -12.52 13.41
CA LEU A 53 3.52 -11.65 12.40
C LEU A 53 4.58 -10.68 11.85
N THR A 54 4.76 -10.66 10.53
CA THR A 54 5.96 -10.08 9.92
C THR A 54 5.73 -8.81 9.11
N ASN A 55 4.49 -8.41 8.76
CA ASN A 55 4.35 -7.23 7.90
C ASN A 55 3.03 -6.45 7.99
N VAL A 56 1.89 -7.09 8.27
CA VAL A 56 0.60 -6.39 8.25
C VAL A 56 -0.21 -6.72 9.51
N PRO A 57 -0.05 -5.96 10.60
CA PRO A 57 -0.78 -6.21 11.82
C PRO A 57 -2.26 -5.77 11.69
N ARG A 58 -3.14 -6.45 12.42
CA ARG A 58 -4.60 -6.25 12.35
C ARG A 58 -5.01 -4.78 12.57
N ASN A 59 -4.37 -4.11 13.52
CA ASN A 59 -4.63 -2.72 13.88
C ASN A 59 -4.38 -1.76 12.71
N GLU A 60 -3.29 -1.94 11.97
CA GLU A 60 -2.97 -1.13 10.79
C GLU A 60 -3.99 -1.31 9.66
N CYS A 61 -4.44 -2.54 9.40
CA CYS A 61 -5.53 -2.79 8.44
C CYS A 61 -6.81 -2.03 8.81
N ILE A 62 -7.18 -2.06 10.09
CA ILE A 62 -8.39 -1.39 10.57
C ILE A 62 -8.23 0.12 10.48
N LEU A 63 -7.07 0.65 10.87
CA LEU A 63 -6.77 2.09 10.74
C LEU A 63 -6.85 2.54 9.28
N GLY A 64 -6.29 1.79 8.33
CA GLY A 64 -6.38 2.08 6.91
C GLY A 64 -7.82 2.14 6.41
N HIS A 65 -8.67 1.20 6.87
CA HIS A 65 -10.09 1.21 6.53
C HIS A 65 -10.84 2.41 7.15
N LEU A 66 -10.54 2.76 8.40
CA LEU A 66 -11.15 3.91 9.07
C LEU A 66 -10.74 5.24 8.41
N LEU A 67 -9.49 5.36 7.95
CA LEU A 67 -9.05 6.51 7.17
C LEU A 67 -9.84 6.65 5.87
N ALA A 68 -10.07 5.55 5.16
CA ALA A 68 -10.89 5.56 3.94
C ALA A 68 -12.34 6.02 4.23
N ASN A 69 -12.92 5.57 5.35
CA ASN A 69 -14.26 5.99 5.76
C ASN A 69 -14.33 7.47 6.17
N ALA A 70 -13.31 7.97 6.88
CA ALA A 70 -13.22 9.38 7.23
C ALA A 70 -13.08 10.26 5.99
N ALA A 71 -12.27 9.84 5.01
CA ALA A 71 -12.13 10.52 3.73
C ALA A 71 -13.45 10.52 2.95
N HIS A 72 -14.15 9.38 2.91
CA HIS A 72 -15.46 9.28 2.27
C HIS A 72 -16.47 10.25 2.91
N ARG A 73 -16.55 10.27 4.26
CA ARG A 73 -17.40 11.20 5.00
C ARG A 73 -17.05 12.66 4.72
N SER A 74 -15.77 12.99 4.57
CA SER A 74 -15.34 14.35 4.23
C SER A 74 -15.86 14.79 2.86
N VAL A 75 -15.86 13.88 1.89
CA VAL A 75 -16.45 14.12 0.56
C VAL A 75 -17.96 14.32 0.65
N GLU A 76 -18.66 13.48 1.42
CA GLU A 76 -20.12 13.58 1.57
C GLU A 76 -20.58 14.86 2.27
N THR A 77 -19.87 15.30 3.30
CA THR A 77 -20.25 16.48 4.09
C THR A 77 -19.71 17.78 3.51
N GLY A 78 -18.73 17.71 2.60
CA GLY A 78 -18.01 18.87 2.08
C GLY A 78 -17.13 19.57 3.13
N ALA A 79 -16.86 18.91 4.25
CA ALA A 79 -16.09 19.46 5.37
C ALA A 79 -14.93 18.52 5.75
N PRO A 80 -13.81 19.04 6.26
CA PRO A 80 -12.73 18.20 6.78
C PRO A 80 -13.23 17.38 7.98
N VAL A 81 -12.75 16.15 8.09
CA VAL A 81 -13.01 15.26 9.23
C VAL A 81 -11.76 15.26 10.10
N ASP A 82 -11.90 15.63 11.38
CA ASP A 82 -10.88 15.36 12.38
C ASP A 82 -10.79 13.85 12.61
N PHE A 83 -9.65 13.26 12.27
CA PHE A 83 -9.50 11.82 12.30
C PHE A 83 -9.43 11.26 13.73
N GLU A 84 -8.88 12.00 14.68
CA GLU A 84 -8.77 11.55 16.08
C GLU A 84 -10.16 11.50 16.72
N ASP A 85 -10.97 12.55 16.51
CA ASP A 85 -12.36 12.59 16.96
C ASP A 85 -13.21 11.52 16.26
N TYR A 86 -13.00 11.32 14.95
CA TYR A 86 -13.65 10.26 14.21
C TYR A 86 -13.29 8.89 14.79
N LEU A 87 -12.02 8.59 14.99
CA LEU A 87 -11.54 7.32 15.54
C LEU A 87 -12.15 7.04 16.92
N ALA A 88 -12.15 8.03 17.82
CA ALA A 88 -12.76 7.94 19.14
C ALA A 88 -14.26 7.57 19.07
N SER A 89 -14.97 8.01 18.03
CA SER A 89 -16.39 7.70 17.82
C SER A 89 -16.67 6.26 17.37
N GLN A 90 -15.70 5.57 16.75
CA GLN A 90 -15.93 4.26 16.11
C GLN A 90 -15.96 3.07 17.08
N ARG A 91 -15.62 3.26 18.37
CA ARG A 91 -15.61 2.22 19.42
C ARG A 91 -14.84 0.94 19.01
N VAL A 92 -13.75 1.10 18.27
CA VAL A 92 -12.90 0.01 17.78
C VAL A 92 -11.79 -0.29 18.80
N ASP A 93 -11.58 -1.56 19.11
CA ASP A 93 -10.41 -2.00 19.89
C ASP A 93 -9.20 -2.26 18.97
N LEU A 94 -8.18 -1.42 19.12
CA LEU A 94 -6.92 -1.48 18.39
C LEU A 94 -5.79 -2.17 19.17
N ARG A 95 -6.06 -2.70 20.37
CA ARG A 95 -5.04 -3.42 21.14
C ARG A 95 -4.65 -4.72 20.42
N GLU A 96 -3.35 -5.00 20.40
CA GLU A 96 -2.83 -6.26 19.90
C GLU A 96 -3.34 -7.43 20.75
N LYS A 97 -3.74 -8.53 20.09
CA LYS A 97 -4.05 -9.81 20.75
C LYS A 97 -2.90 -10.76 20.52
#